data_AF-D6X7E4-F1
#
_entry.id   AF-D6X7E4-F1
#
_cell.length_a   1.000
_cell.length_b   1.000
_cell.length_c   1.000
_cell.angle_alpha   90.00
_cell.angle_beta   90.00
_cell.angle_gamma   90.00
#
_symmetry.space_group_name_H-M   'P 1'
#
loop_
_entity.id
_entity.type
_entity.pdbx_description
1 polymer ?
#
loop_
_entity_poly.entity_id
_entity_poly.type
_entity_poly.pdbx_seq_one_letter_code
_entity_poly.pdbx_strand_id
1 'polypeptide(L)'
;MPLDASVHYDEKYANAFWNGEQMVFGDGDGEIFLDFTVAVDVIAHELAHGLTQYTANLSYFGQPGALNESVSDVLGSLVKQRTLGQSAEEADWLIGAGLLAPRVEGVALRSMKAPGTAYDDDVLGKDPQPATMEGYVRTGRDNGGVHINSGIPNHAFYLLATRLGGRAWERAGQIWFDVLTGGELTVDADFGSFARLTVAAAAARYGEGEEHEAVLKAWSQVGVKTSD
;
A
#
# COMPACT_ATOMS: atom_id res chain seq x y z
N MET A 1 -17.00 -1.10 16.84
CA MET A 1 -16.78 0.27 16.36
C MET A 1 -17.65 0.44 15.11
N PRO A 2 -18.52 1.46 15.03
CA PRO A 2 -19.17 1.84 13.77
C PRO A 2 -18.12 2.17 12.70
N LEU A 3 -18.47 1.99 11.42
CA LEU A 3 -17.66 2.43 10.29
C LEU A 3 -18.36 3.63 9.65
N ASP A 4 -17.96 4.83 10.05
CA ASP A 4 -18.56 6.06 9.57
C ASP A 4 -17.79 6.59 8.36
N ALA A 5 -18.54 7.17 7.41
CA ALA A 5 -18.00 7.78 6.20
C ALA A 5 -18.77 9.04 5.82
N SER A 6 -18.06 10.11 5.48
CA SER A 6 -18.61 11.33 4.91
C SER A 6 -18.25 11.43 3.42
N VAL A 7 -19.24 11.71 2.56
CA VAL A 7 -19.09 11.91 1.11
C VAL A 7 -19.49 13.33 0.73
N HIS A 8 -19.21 13.75 -0.51
CA HIS A 8 -19.42 15.13 -0.97
C HIS A 8 -18.72 16.14 -0.05
N TYR A 9 -17.53 15.77 0.42
CA TYR A 9 -16.74 16.61 1.32
C TYR A 9 -16.08 17.74 0.52
N ASP A 10 -16.47 18.97 0.83
CA ASP A 10 -16.00 20.21 0.19
C ASP A 10 -16.28 20.28 -1.33
N GLU A 11 -16.04 21.41 -1.96
CA GLU A 11 -16.28 21.62 -3.39
C GLU A 11 -15.06 21.18 -4.21
N LYS A 12 -15.27 20.23 -5.14
CA LYS A 12 -14.22 19.72 -6.05
C LYS A 12 -12.98 19.19 -5.31
N TYR A 13 -13.18 18.60 -4.14
CA TYR A 13 -12.10 18.13 -3.30
C TYR A 13 -11.44 16.90 -3.93
N ALA A 14 -10.18 17.07 -4.33
CA ALA A 14 -9.38 16.07 -5.02
C ALA A 14 -8.62 15.14 -4.05
N ASN A 15 -9.30 14.62 -3.01
CA ASN A 15 -8.68 13.68 -2.09
C ASN A 15 -9.69 12.81 -1.32
N ALA A 16 -9.18 11.76 -0.69
CA ALA A 16 -9.82 11.01 0.38
C ALA A 16 -8.86 10.90 1.58
N PHE A 17 -9.40 10.70 2.78
CA PHE A 17 -8.58 10.51 3.97
C PHE A 17 -9.34 9.83 5.12
N TRP A 18 -8.59 9.10 5.95
CA TRP A 18 -8.98 8.79 7.33
C TRP A 18 -8.59 9.93 8.28
N ASN A 19 -9.54 10.45 9.04
CA ASN A 19 -9.29 11.62 9.90
C ASN A 19 -8.93 11.30 11.36
N GLY A 20 -8.80 10.02 11.71
CA GLY A 20 -8.63 9.53 13.08
C GLY A 20 -9.86 8.83 13.66
N GLU A 21 -11.05 9.09 13.09
CA GLU A 21 -12.34 8.56 13.56
C GLU A 21 -13.24 8.02 12.43
N GLN A 22 -13.17 8.60 11.22
CA GLN A 22 -13.99 8.23 10.07
C GLN A 22 -13.24 8.40 8.74
N MET A 23 -13.78 7.80 7.68
CA MET A 23 -13.34 8.04 6.31
C MET A 23 -14.04 9.29 5.73
N VAL A 24 -13.34 10.04 4.89
CA VAL A 24 -13.86 11.24 4.23
C VAL A 24 -13.49 11.18 2.74
N PHE A 25 -14.47 11.41 1.86
CA PHE A 25 -14.29 11.32 0.41
C PHE A 25 -14.76 12.59 -0.28
N GLY A 26 -13.89 13.15 -1.12
CA GLY A 26 -14.24 14.21 -2.06
C GLY A 26 -14.77 13.68 -3.40
N ASP A 27 -15.46 14.55 -4.13
CA ASP A 27 -16.06 14.23 -5.43
C ASP A 27 -15.06 14.31 -6.60
N GLY A 28 -13.81 14.73 -6.32
CA GLY A 28 -12.83 15.06 -7.35
C GLY A 28 -13.15 16.38 -8.07
N ASP A 29 -12.20 16.85 -8.88
CA ASP A 29 -12.36 18.10 -9.65
C ASP A 29 -13.01 17.87 -11.03
N GLY A 30 -13.18 16.61 -11.45
CA GLY A 30 -13.65 16.21 -12.78
C GLY A 30 -12.62 16.46 -13.88
N GLU A 31 -11.44 16.97 -13.52
CA GLU A 31 -10.37 17.36 -14.44
C GLU A 31 -9.20 16.39 -14.37
N ILE A 32 -8.70 16.14 -13.16
CA ILE A 32 -7.65 15.19 -12.87
C ILE A 32 -8.26 13.95 -12.19
N PHE A 33 -9.11 14.18 -11.19
CA PHE A 33 -9.70 13.11 -10.38
C PHE A 33 -11.22 13.10 -10.49
N LEU A 34 -11.77 11.90 -10.57
CA LEU A 34 -13.19 11.61 -10.42
C LEU A 34 -13.52 11.39 -8.93
N ASP A 35 -14.75 10.93 -8.67
CA ASP A 35 -15.25 10.64 -7.32
C ASP A 35 -14.38 9.58 -6.60
N PHE A 36 -13.88 9.91 -5.40
CA PHE A 36 -12.97 9.03 -4.65
C PHE A 36 -13.65 7.77 -4.08
N THR A 37 -14.96 7.62 -4.23
CA THR A 37 -15.69 6.39 -3.90
C THR A 37 -15.79 5.40 -5.07
N VAL A 38 -15.32 5.75 -6.27
CA VAL A 38 -15.38 4.87 -7.45
C VAL A 38 -14.49 3.62 -7.31
N ALA A 39 -13.38 3.73 -6.58
CA ALA A 39 -12.38 2.69 -6.44
C ALA A 39 -12.46 2.05 -5.05
N VAL A 40 -12.86 0.77 -5.00
CA VAL A 40 -13.04 0.03 -3.73
C VAL A 40 -11.73 -0.10 -2.94
N ASP A 41 -10.60 -0.16 -3.63
CA ASP A 41 -9.26 -0.16 -3.05
C ASP A 41 -8.89 1.16 -2.38
N VAL A 42 -9.38 2.31 -2.88
CA VAL A 42 -9.20 3.62 -2.22
C VAL A 42 -10.02 3.66 -0.93
N ILE A 43 -11.27 3.22 -0.94
CA ILE A 43 -12.10 3.13 0.27
C ILE A 43 -11.44 2.22 1.32
N ALA A 44 -10.94 1.06 0.90
CA ALA A 44 -10.28 0.13 1.80
C ALA A 44 -8.90 0.61 2.28
N HIS A 45 -8.18 1.38 1.47
CA HIS A 45 -6.94 2.07 1.85
C HIS A 45 -7.20 3.05 3.00
N GLU A 46 -8.25 3.89 2.90
CA GLU A 46 -8.58 4.82 4.00
C GLU A 46 -8.96 4.09 5.28
N LEU A 47 -9.76 3.04 5.19
CA LEU A 47 -10.10 2.24 6.37
C LEU A 47 -8.87 1.56 6.99
N ALA A 48 -7.90 1.18 6.17
CA ALA A 48 -6.66 0.53 6.63
C ALA A 48 -5.76 1.47 7.45
N HIS A 49 -5.80 2.79 7.23
CA HIS A 49 -5.15 3.74 8.13
C HIS A 49 -5.71 3.65 9.56
N GLY A 50 -7.03 3.47 9.71
CA GLY A 50 -7.65 3.22 11.00
C GLY A 50 -7.13 1.94 11.65
N LEU A 51 -7.00 0.85 10.89
CA LEU A 51 -6.40 -0.39 11.41
C LEU A 51 -4.96 -0.15 11.88
N THR A 52 -4.13 0.53 11.09
CA THR A 52 -2.75 0.86 11.45
C THR A 52 -2.71 1.72 12.73
N GLN A 53 -3.55 2.74 12.84
CA GLN A 53 -3.64 3.60 14.04
C GLN A 53 -3.92 2.80 15.32
N TYR A 54 -4.85 1.84 15.27
CA TYR A 54 -5.23 1.04 16.44
C TYR A 54 -4.35 -0.20 16.67
N THR A 55 -3.32 -0.41 15.86
CA THR A 55 -2.38 -1.53 15.98
C THR A 55 -0.94 -1.03 16.12
N ALA A 56 -0.17 -1.00 15.03
CA ALA A 56 1.24 -0.59 15.05
C ALA A 56 1.46 0.91 15.25
N ASN A 57 0.44 1.73 14.98
CA ASN A 57 0.45 3.19 15.09
C ASN A 57 1.71 3.84 14.49
N LEU A 58 2.08 3.41 13.28
CA LEU A 58 3.27 3.88 12.57
C LEU A 58 3.23 5.40 12.40
N SER A 59 4.31 6.07 12.80
CA SER A 59 4.44 7.52 12.63
C SER A 59 4.35 7.89 11.15
N TYR A 60 3.59 8.93 10.82
CA TYR A 60 3.35 9.32 9.44
C TYR A 60 4.47 10.24 8.92
N PHE A 61 5.71 9.74 8.97
CA PHE A 61 6.90 10.41 8.47
C PHE A 61 7.98 9.41 8.02
N GLY A 62 8.68 9.69 6.93
CA GLY A 62 9.80 8.88 6.45
C GLY A 62 9.42 7.41 6.17
N GLN A 63 10.29 6.46 6.55
CA GLN A 63 10.03 5.02 6.33
C GLN A 63 8.83 4.47 7.12
N PRO A 64 8.61 4.82 8.40
CA PRO A 64 7.39 4.41 9.11
C PRO A 64 6.13 4.89 8.38
N GLY A 65 6.14 6.11 7.85
CA GLY A 65 5.01 6.65 7.09
C GLY A 65 4.84 5.95 5.73
N ALA A 66 5.93 5.65 5.04
CA ALA A 66 5.87 4.86 3.80
C ALA A 66 5.40 3.42 4.04
N LEU A 67 5.67 2.82 5.21
CA LEU A 67 5.08 1.54 5.62
C LEU A 67 3.59 1.68 5.92
N ASN A 68 3.16 2.79 6.57
CA ASN A 68 1.75 3.08 6.82
C ASN A 68 0.96 3.14 5.50
N GLU A 69 1.44 3.92 4.53
CA GLU A 69 0.92 3.99 3.16
C GLU A 69 0.90 2.62 2.47
N SER A 70 2.00 1.88 2.54
CA SER A 70 2.12 0.59 1.87
C SER A 70 1.17 -0.46 2.45
N VAL A 71 1.00 -0.50 3.76
CA VAL A 71 0.03 -1.40 4.41
C VAL A 71 -1.40 -1.06 3.97
N SER A 72 -1.73 0.22 3.84
CA SER A 72 -3.02 0.66 3.32
C SER A 72 -3.22 0.25 1.86
N ASP A 73 -2.22 0.41 0.99
CA ASP A 73 -2.25 -0.07 -0.40
C ASP A 73 -2.40 -1.60 -0.49
N VAL A 74 -1.68 -2.35 0.35
CA VAL A 74 -1.76 -3.82 0.44
C VAL A 74 -3.17 -4.24 0.80
N LEU A 75 -3.74 -3.70 1.88
CA LEU A 75 -5.08 -4.08 2.34
C LEU A 75 -6.16 -3.63 1.35
N GLY A 76 -6.02 -2.45 0.74
CA GLY A 76 -6.87 -1.98 -0.34
C GLY A 76 -6.90 -2.94 -1.53
N SER A 77 -5.71 -3.34 -2.00
CA SER A 77 -5.57 -4.32 -3.07
C SER A 77 -6.16 -5.68 -2.70
N LEU A 78 -5.92 -6.19 -1.49
CA LEU A 78 -6.48 -7.46 -1.05
C LEU A 78 -8.01 -7.44 -0.97
N VAL A 79 -8.61 -6.33 -0.54
CA VAL A 79 -10.08 -6.14 -0.53
C VAL A 79 -10.64 -6.16 -1.95
N LYS A 80 -9.99 -5.45 -2.88
CA LYS A 80 -10.38 -5.44 -4.30
C LYS A 80 -10.30 -6.84 -4.90
N GLN A 81 -9.17 -7.53 -4.73
CA GLN A 81 -8.99 -8.89 -5.23
C GLN A 81 -10.03 -9.86 -4.65
N ARG A 82 -10.31 -9.76 -3.33
CA ARG A 82 -11.30 -10.60 -2.67
C ARG A 82 -12.72 -10.31 -3.17
N THR A 83 -13.06 -9.05 -3.40
CA THR A 83 -14.36 -8.62 -3.94
C THR A 83 -14.57 -9.16 -5.37
N LEU A 84 -13.51 -9.18 -6.17
CA LEU A 84 -13.54 -9.66 -7.56
C LEU A 84 -13.25 -11.16 -7.70
N GLY A 85 -12.90 -11.85 -6.60
CA GLY A 85 -12.55 -13.27 -6.61
C GLY A 85 -11.24 -13.61 -7.31
N GLN A 86 -10.31 -12.66 -7.42
CA GLN A 86 -9.08 -12.77 -8.19
C GLN A 86 -7.95 -13.47 -7.42
N SER A 87 -7.13 -14.22 -8.15
CA SER A 87 -5.79 -14.65 -7.70
C SER A 87 -4.76 -13.52 -7.83
N ALA A 88 -3.56 -13.73 -7.28
CA ALA A 88 -2.43 -12.81 -7.40
C ALA A 88 -1.99 -12.59 -8.87
N GLU A 89 -2.18 -13.59 -9.74
CA GLU A 89 -1.85 -13.50 -11.17
C GLU A 89 -2.85 -12.65 -11.95
N GLU A 90 -4.14 -12.72 -11.58
CA GLU A 90 -5.24 -12.00 -12.24
C GLU A 90 -5.40 -10.56 -11.76
N ALA A 91 -4.91 -10.25 -10.57
CA ALA A 91 -5.01 -8.92 -9.96
C ALA A 91 -4.25 -7.86 -10.77
N ASP A 92 -4.81 -6.65 -10.86
CA ASP A 92 -4.17 -5.53 -11.57
C ASP A 92 -2.99 -4.92 -10.81
N TRP A 93 -3.02 -5.01 -9.47
CA TRP A 93 -2.04 -4.39 -8.57
C TRP A 93 -1.94 -2.87 -8.73
N LEU A 94 -3.05 -2.24 -9.11
CA LEU A 94 -3.20 -0.80 -9.29
C LEU A 94 -4.03 -0.21 -8.15
N ILE A 95 -3.57 0.94 -7.62
CA ILE A 95 -4.28 1.70 -6.58
C ILE A 95 -5.01 2.89 -7.20
N GLY A 96 -6.32 2.96 -7.04
CA GLY A 96 -7.16 4.01 -7.63
C GLY A 96 -7.39 3.82 -9.13
N ALA A 97 -7.46 2.56 -9.60
CA ALA A 97 -7.81 2.28 -10.99
C ALA A 97 -9.22 2.82 -11.31
N GLY A 98 -9.34 3.63 -12.36
CA GLY A 98 -10.59 4.30 -12.75
C GLY A 98 -10.88 5.60 -12.01
N LEU A 99 -10.01 6.05 -11.10
CA LEU A 99 -10.13 7.34 -10.41
C LEU A 99 -9.66 8.52 -11.28
N LEU A 100 -8.69 8.30 -12.17
CA LEU A 100 -8.19 9.34 -13.07
C LEU A 100 -9.22 9.69 -14.14
N ALA A 101 -9.42 10.98 -14.39
CA ALA A 101 -10.34 11.44 -15.43
C ALA A 101 -9.85 10.99 -16.82
N PRO A 102 -10.75 10.79 -17.82
CA PRO A 102 -10.38 10.24 -19.13
C PRO A 102 -9.32 11.01 -19.93
N ARG A 103 -9.05 12.26 -19.55
CA ARG A 103 -8.04 13.11 -20.18
C ARG A 103 -6.61 12.87 -19.66
N VAL A 104 -6.48 12.24 -18.51
CA VAL A 104 -5.20 12.06 -17.82
C VAL A 104 -4.48 10.86 -18.41
N GLU A 105 -3.22 11.03 -18.78
CA GLU A 105 -2.35 9.96 -19.27
C GLU A 105 -1.83 9.09 -18.11
N GLY A 106 -2.72 8.23 -17.61
CA GLY A 106 -2.43 7.31 -16.52
C GLY A 106 -3.48 6.22 -16.36
N VAL A 107 -3.12 5.15 -15.65
CA VAL A 107 -4.02 4.02 -15.40
C VAL A 107 -4.52 3.97 -13.95
N ALA A 108 -3.79 4.60 -13.02
CA ALA A 108 -4.05 4.58 -11.58
C ALA A 108 -3.19 5.63 -10.85
N LEU A 109 -3.39 5.82 -9.54
CA LEU A 109 -2.52 6.65 -8.71
C LEU A 109 -1.14 6.00 -8.51
N ARG A 110 -1.11 4.68 -8.31
CA ARG A 110 0.10 3.90 -8.02
C ARG A 110 0.01 2.51 -8.62
N SER A 111 1.17 1.90 -8.87
CA SER A 111 1.29 0.49 -9.23
C SER A 111 2.14 -0.23 -8.19
N MET A 112 1.56 -1.23 -7.51
CA MET A 112 2.34 -2.09 -6.61
C MET A 112 3.24 -3.04 -7.39
N LYS A 113 2.84 -3.42 -8.60
CA LYS A 113 3.60 -4.31 -9.49
C LYS A 113 4.81 -3.63 -10.14
N ALA A 114 4.66 -2.36 -10.51
CA ALA A 114 5.70 -1.58 -11.17
C ALA A 114 5.65 -0.10 -10.71
N PRO A 115 6.10 0.21 -9.48
CA PRO A 115 6.13 1.59 -9.01
C PRO A 115 6.91 2.52 -9.97
N GLY A 116 6.39 3.73 -10.21
CA GLY A 116 6.97 4.67 -11.16
C GLY A 116 6.40 4.58 -12.58
N THR A 117 5.32 3.82 -12.77
CA THR A 117 4.71 3.56 -14.10
C THR A 117 3.20 3.78 -14.17
N ALA A 118 2.55 4.20 -13.07
CA ALA A 118 1.10 4.32 -13.03
C ALA A 118 0.56 5.47 -13.91
N TYR A 119 1.35 6.52 -14.11
CA TYR A 119 1.01 7.68 -14.93
C TYR A 119 2.26 8.42 -15.40
N ASP A 120 2.14 9.09 -16.56
CA ASP A 120 3.14 9.99 -17.15
C ASP A 120 2.36 11.02 -17.97
N ASP A 121 1.94 12.10 -17.31
CA ASP A 121 0.98 13.08 -17.83
C ASP A 121 1.53 14.50 -17.71
N ASP A 122 1.21 15.36 -18.68
CA ASP A 122 1.72 16.73 -18.75
C ASP A 122 1.28 17.62 -17.57
N VAL A 123 0.14 17.30 -16.93
CA VAL A 123 -0.43 18.08 -15.82
C VAL A 123 -0.13 17.41 -14.49
N LEU A 124 -0.41 16.11 -14.35
CA LEU A 124 -0.19 15.36 -13.11
C LEU A 124 1.31 15.08 -12.87
N GLY A 125 2.13 15.17 -13.92
CA GLY A 125 3.53 14.82 -13.93
C GLY A 125 3.73 13.31 -14.13
N LYS A 126 4.91 12.84 -13.76
CA LYS A 126 5.26 11.41 -13.81
C LYS A 126 5.21 10.78 -12.43
N ASP A 127 4.75 9.53 -12.36
CA ASP A 127 4.80 8.71 -11.15
C ASP A 127 6.23 8.69 -10.55
N PRO A 128 6.44 9.25 -9.35
CA PRO A 128 7.76 9.42 -8.77
C PRO A 128 8.23 8.20 -7.96
N GLN A 129 7.43 7.14 -7.83
CA GLN A 129 7.71 6.05 -6.90
C GLN A 129 8.93 5.20 -7.34
N PRO A 130 9.92 4.98 -6.47
CA PRO A 130 10.96 4.00 -6.73
C PRO A 130 10.45 2.57 -6.47
N ALA A 131 10.90 1.63 -7.30
CA ALA A 131 10.59 0.21 -7.14
C ALA A 131 11.56 -0.54 -6.19
N THR A 132 12.72 0.07 -5.86
CA THR A 132 13.76 -0.53 -5.00
C THR A 132 14.46 0.53 -4.16
N MET A 133 15.18 0.10 -3.12
CA MET A 133 15.99 0.96 -2.25
C MET A 133 17.11 1.73 -2.95
N GLU A 134 17.55 1.30 -4.14
CA GLU A 134 18.51 2.06 -4.95
C GLU A 134 17.93 3.41 -5.38
N GLY A 135 16.62 3.45 -5.66
CA GLY A 135 15.88 4.65 -6.02
C GLY A 135 15.31 5.42 -4.84
N TYR A 136 15.62 5.05 -3.60
CA TYR A 136 15.02 5.66 -2.41
C TYR A 136 15.17 7.19 -2.43
N VAL A 137 14.05 7.90 -2.30
CA VAL A 137 14.00 9.37 -2.38
C VAL A 137 14.16 9.97 -0.99
N ARG A 138 15.26 10.69 -0.77
CA ARG A 138 15.47 11.50 0.43
C ARG A 138 14.88 12.90 0.22
N THR A 139 13.78 13.20 0.88
CA THR A 139 13.05 14.47 0.75
C THR A 139 12.45 14.89 2.09
N GLY A 140 12.11 16.17 2.23
CA GLY A 140 11.27 16.68 3.32
C GLY A 140 9.81 16.94 2.89
N ARG A 141 9.52 16.85 1.58
CA ARG A 141 8.15 16.92 1.05
C ARG A 141 7.40 15.63 1.38
N ASP A 142 6.07 15.67 1.27
CA ASP A 142 5.26 14.45 1.40
C ASP A 142 5.56 13.69 2.70
N ASN A 143 5.66 14.43 3.81
CA ASN A 143 6.06 13.90 5.13
C ASN A 143 7.34 13.04 5.11
N GLY A 144 8.34 13.39 4.29
CA GLY A 144 9.53 12.57 4.13
C GLY A 144 9.42 11.51 3.03
N GLY A 145 8.49 11.69 2.09
CA GLY A 145 8.24 10.81 0.96
C GLY A 145 7.44 9.56 1.33
N VAL A 146 6.36 9.70 2.10
CA VAL A 146 5.54 8.57 2.54
C VAL A 146 4.82 7.91 1.38
N HIS A 147 4.18 8.69 0.49
CA HIS A 147 3.54 8.17 -0.71
C HIS A 147 4.58 7.84 -1.79
N ILE A 148 5.70 8.56 -1.83
CA ILE A 148 6.76 8.32 -2.81
C ILE A 148 7.43 6.97 -2.53
N ASN A 149 7.96 6.77 -1.33
CA ASN A 149 8.78 5.60 -1.00
C ASN A 149 7.95 4.36 -0.65
N SER A 150 6.62 4.44 -0.52
CA SER A 150 5.75 3.27 -0.31
C SER A 150 5.78 2.28 -1.48
N GLY A 151 6.21 2.71 -2.67
CA GLY A 151 6.46 1.85 -3.82
C GLY A 151 7.41 0.68 -3.52
N ILE A 152 8.41 0.87 -2.66
CA ILE A 152 9.40 -0.15 -2.30
C ILE A 152 8.74 -1.34 -1.54
N PRO A 153 8.08 -1.13 -0.38
CA PRO A 153 7.36 -2.20 0.31
C PRO A 153 6.13 -2.70 -0.47
N ASN A 154 5.47 -1.87 -1.29
CA ASN A 154 4.40 -2.33 -2.20
C ASN A 154 4.91 -3.38 -3.20
N HIS A 155 6.06 -3.10 -3.81
CA HIS A 155 6.69 -4.00 -4.76
C HIS A 155 7.17 -5.29 -4.08
N ALA A 156 7.68 -5.22 -2.85
CA ALA A 156 7.99 -6.40 -2.06
C ALA A 156 6.75 -7.28 -1.82
N PHE A 157 5.61 -6.69 -1.45
CA PHE A 157 4.38 -7.45 -1.26
C PHE A 157 3.88 -8.10 -2.55
N TYR A 158 3.89 -7.37 -3.67
CA TYR A 158 3.54 -7.92 -4.99
C TYR A 158 4.43 -9.13 -5.35
N LEU A 159 5.75 -9.01 -5.16
CA LEU A 159 6.70 -10.09 -5.46
C LEU A 159 6.46 -11.33 -4.59
N LEU A 160 6.14 -11.13 -3.30
CA LEU A 160 5.76 -12.21 -2.39
C LEU A 160 4.48 -12.89 -2.85
N ALA A 161 3.40 -12.13 -3.04
CA ALA A 161 2.10 -12.66 -3.40
C ALA A 161 2.15 -13.42 -4.73
N THR A 162 2.84 -12.86 -5.73
CA THR A 162 3.03 -13.49 -7.04
C THR A 162 3.84 -14.78 -6.93
N ARG A 163 4.87 -14.82 -6.09
CA ARG A 163 5.69 -16.03 -5.89
C ARG A 163 4.90 -17.15 -5.21
N LEU A 164 4.04 -16.83 -4.24
CA LEU A 164 3.22 -17.82 -3.54
C LEU A 164 1.99 -18.25 -4.34
N GLY A 165 1.59 -17.46 -5.34
CA GLY A 165 0.43 -17.73 -6.18
C GLY A 165 -0.90 -17.79 -5.41
N GLY A 166 -1.95 -18.26 -6.09
CA GLY A 166 -3.27 -18.39 -5.50
C GLY A 166 -3.86 -17.05 -5.06
N ARG A 167 -4.64 -17.03 -3.99
CA ARG A 167 -5.29 -15.83 -3.46
C ARG A 167 -4.36 -15.14 -2.46
N ALA A 168 -3.93 -13.93 -2.77
CA ALA A 168 -2.90 -13.23 -1.99
C ALA A 168 -3.27 -13.08 -0.50
N TRP A 169 -4.56 -12.95 -0.16
CA TRP A 169 -5.02 -12.82 1.23
C TRP A 169 -4.94 -14.11 2.06
N GLU A 170 -4.74 -15.27 1.44
CA GLU A 170 -4.68 -16.56 2.13
C GLU A 170 -3.31 -16.85 2.75
N ARG A 171 -2.22 -16.38 2.12
CA ARG A 171 -0.83 -16.60 2.58
C ARG A 171 -0.08 -15.29 2.81
N ALA A 172 0.23 -14.55 1.74
CA ALA A 172 1.01 -13.31 1.80
C ALA A 172 0.35 -12.25 2.70
N GLY A 173 -0.95 -12.03 2.53
CA GLY A 173 -1.72 -11.09 3.34
C GLY A 173 -1.74 -11.45 4.83
N GLN A 174 -1.73 -12.75 5.18
CA GLN A 174 -1.66 -13.17 6.59
C GLN A 174 -0.33 -12.78 7.24
N ILE A 175 0.78 -12.89 6.51
CA ILE A 175 2.11 -12.52 7.01
C ILE A 175 2.15 -11.02 7.34
N TRP A 176 1.65 -10.16 6.44
CA TRP A 176 1.58 -8.71 6.67
C TRP A 176 0.63 -8.39 7.84
N PHE A 177 -0.52 -9.04 7.90
CA PHE A 177 -1.51 -8.82 8.95
C PHE A 177 -1.00 -9.24 10.33
N ASP A 178 -0.28 -10.36 10.43
CA ASP A 178 0.34 -10.83 11.68
C ASP A 178 1.38 -9.82 12.19
N VAL A 179 2.21 -9.25 11.31
CA VAL A 179 3.19 -8.21 11.72
C VAL A 179 2.48 -6.93 12.17
N LEU A 180 1.47 -6.48 11.42
CA LEU A 180 0.74 -5.25 11.73
C LEU A 180 0.02 -5.34 13.08
N THR A 181 -0.55 -6.52 13.39
CA THR A 181 -1.41 -6.71 14.57
C THR A 181 -0.73 -7.42 15.74
N GLY A 182 0.48 -7.96 15.53
CA GLY A 182 1.21 -8.75 16.53
C GLY A 182 1.85 -7.95 17.66
N GLY A 183 1.90 -6.62 17.54
CA GLY A 183 2.39 -5.72 18.59
C GLY A 183 3.92 -5.59 18.70
N GLU A 184 4.68 -6.24 17.82
CA GLU A 184 6.15 -6.14 17.78
C GLU A 184 6.65 -4.95 16.95
N LEU A 185 5.84 -4.42 16.05
CA LEU A 185 6.19 -3.29 15.19
C LEU A 185 6.18 -1.99 16.00
N THR A 186 7.27 -1.25 16.00
CA THR A 186 7.38 0.04 16.71
C THR A 186 6.86 1.21 15.86
N VAL A 187 6.45 2.29 16.51
CA VAL A 187 5.98 3.54 15.86
C VAL A 187 7.00 4.15 14.89
N ASP A 188 8.28 3.89 15.09
CA ASP A 188 9.42 4.38 14.32
C ASP A 188 10.06 3.29 13.44
N ALA A 189 9.35 2.17 13.22
CA ALA A 189 9.85 1.05 12.44
C ALA A 189 10.29 1.47 11.02
N ASP A 190 11.48 1.04 10.64
CA ASP A 190 12.02 1.19 9.31
C ASP A 190 11.72 -0.03 8.42
N PHE A 191 12.05 0.05 7.14
CA PHE A 191 11.80 -1.04 6.19
C PHE A 191 12.51 -2.33 6.60
N GLY A 192 13.72 -2.25 7.14
CA GLY A 192 14.47 -3.42 7.59
C GLY A 192 13.81 -4.12 8.78
N SER A 193 13.29 -3.35 9.74
CA SER A 193 12.58 -3.86 10.91
C SER A 193 11.28 -4.55 10.51
N PHE A 194 10.49 -3.92 9.64
CA PHE A 194 9.28 -4.54 9.11
C PHE A 194 9.60 -5.82 8.31
N ALA A 195 10.63 -5.78 7.47
CA ALA A 195 11.06 -6.94 6.69
C ALA A 195 11.46 -8.13 7.59
N ARG A 196 12.27 -7.90 8.63
CA ARG A 196 12.64 -8.93 9.62
C ARG A 196 11.41 -9.53 10.31
N LEU A 197 10.46 -8.70 10.71
CA LEU A 197 9.23 -9.18 11.36
C LEU A 197 8.37 -10.01 10.40
N THR A 198 8.28 -9.66 9.11
CA THR A 198 7.54 -10.49 8.14
C THR A 198 8.21 -11.85 7.90
N VAL A 199 9.55 -11.93 7.95
CA VAL A 199 10.28 -13.20 7.89
C VAL A 199 9.97 -14.05 9.13
N ALA A 200 10.03 -13.44 10.31
CA ALA A 200 9.69 -14.13 11.56
C ALA A 200 8.23 -14.62 11.58
N ALA A 201 7.28 -13.79 11.14
CA ALA A 201 5.87 -14.15 11.04
C ALA A 201 5.64 -15.30 10.04
N ALA A 202 6.32 -15.30 8.90
CA ALA A 202 6.25 -16.40 7.94
C ALA A 202 6.76 -17.72 8.55
N ALA A 203 7.91 -17.69 9.24
CA ALA A 203 8.45 -18.86 9.93
C ALA A 203 7.53 -19.36 11.05
N ALA A 204 6.97 -18.45 11.85
CA ALA A 204 6.07 -18.80 12.94
C ALA A 204 4.77 -19.45 12.43
N ARG A 205 4.23 -18.96 11.30
CA ARG A 205 2.95 -19.41 10.77
C ARG A 205 3.04 -20.65 9.89
N TYR A 206 4.07 -20.75 9.06
CA TYR A 206 4.20 -21.76 8.01
C TYR A 206 5.46 -22.63 8.15
N GLY A 207 6.32 -22.34 9.13
CA GLY A 207 7.66 -22.94 9.23
C GLY A 207 8.66 -22.31 8.26
N GLU A 208 9.90 -22.79 8.29
CA GLU A 208 10.98 -22.36 7.38
C GLU A 208 10.86 -23.01 5.99
N GLY A 209 9.68 -22.87 5.37
CA GLY A 209 9.34 -23.42 4.06
C GLY A 209 9.21 -22.38 2.96
N GLU A 210 8.29 -22.62 2.03
CA GLU A 210 8.06 -21.80 0.84
C GLU A 210 7.77 -20.33 1.18
N GLU A 211 6.88 -20.06 2.14
CA GLU A 211 6.51 -18.70 2.56
C GLU A 211 7.69 -17.94 3.13
N HIS A 212 8.45 -18.58 4.02
CA HIS A 212 9.63 -18.00 4.64
C HIS A 212 10.67 -17.63 3.58
N GLU A 213 10.98 -18.54 2.65
CA GLU A 213 11.88 -18.26 1.54
C GLU A 213 11.35 -17.18 0.59
N ALA A 214 10.04 -17.16 0.33
CA ALA A 214 9.44 -16.20 -0.58
C ALA A 214 9.53 -14.77 -0.03
N VAL A 215 9.30 -14.58 1.28
CA VAL A 215 9.44 -13.28 1.96
C VAL A 215 10.87 -12.78 1.91
N LEU A 216 11.84 -13.64 2.24
CA LEU A 216 13.28 -13.30 2.16
C LEU A 216 13.66 -12.80 0.77
N LYS A 217 13.27 -13.56 -0.27
CA LYS A 217 13.58 -13.20 -1.66
C LYS A 217 12.86 -11.92 -2.09
N ALA A 218 11.61 -11.70 -1.67
CA ALA A 218 10.85 -10.51 -2.02
C ALA A 218 11.50 -9.22 -1.48
N TRP A 219 11.88 -9.20 -0.20
CA TRP A 219 12.59 -8.05 0.39
C TRP A 219 13.98 -7.84 -0.22
N SER A 220 14.71 -8.94 -0.47
CA SER A 220 16.01 -8.88 -1.13
C SER A 220 15.93 -8.26 -2.53
N GLN A 221 14.89 -8.59 -3.31
CA GLN A 221 14.68 -8.07 -4.66
C GLN A 221 14.42 -6.55 -4.69
N VAL A 222 13.87 -5.97 -3.62
CA VAL A 222 13.70 -4.52 -3.50
C VAL A 222 14.84 -3.84 -2.74
N GLY A 223 15.90 -4.58 -2.39
CA GLY A 223 17.11 -4.05 -1.74
C GLY A 223 16.95 -3.77 -0.24
N VAL A 224 15.98 -4.38 0.44
CA VAL A 224 15.81 -4.28 1.90
C VAL A 224 16.42 -5.51 2.57
N LYS A 225 17.28 -5.29 3.57
CA LYS A 225 17.92 -6.39 4.32
C LYS A 225 16.95 -6.98 5.34
N THR A 226 16.97 -8.30 5.44
CA THR A 226 16.21 -9.10 6.43
C THR A 226 17.10 -9.66 7.55
N SER A 227 18.33 -9.16 7.65
CA SER A 227 19.29 -9.46 8.72
C SER A 227 20.13 -8.22 8.98
N ASP A 228 20.72 -8.15 10.17
CA ASP A 228 21.67 -7.08 10.53
C ASP A 228 22.99 -7.17 9.74
#